data_AF-A0A2V9KBT9-F1
#
_entry.id   AF-A0A2V9KBT9-F1
#
_cell.length_a   1.000
_cell.length_b   1.000
_cell.length_c   1.000
_cell.angle_alpha   90.00
_cell.angle_beta   90.00
_cell.angle_gamma   90.00
#
_symmetry.space_group_name_H-M   'P 1'
#
loop_
_entity.id
_entity.type
_entity.pdbx_description
1 polymer ?
#
loop_
_entity_poly.entity_id
_entity_poly.type
_entity_poly.pdbx_seq_one_letter_code
_entity_poly.pdbx_strand_id
1 'polypeptide(L)'
;MPREKVRKVARWFEWVALALLAMDGALYVALVGPVGRLAASEERRRVEIRERIQMEKEVVARLERFKNAAPKTSEELASFTEEHISPRREAYYRAARLVRELTDRSGVELTGISYRSDPWRGEPLRRLSLEIRVTGPFDGLLKFTHDLDDSKQFVVLENCNLQERGGEGLAMNLSAGMYLEP
;
A
#
# COMPACT_ATOMS: atom_id res chain seq x y z
N MET A 1 -77.53 -39.64 28.91
CA MET A 1 -76.67 -38.45 28.73
C MET A 1 -75.38 -38.52 29.58
N PRO A 2 -74.28 -39.22 29.17
CA PRO A 2 -72.98 -38.99 29.83
C PRO A 2 -71.79 -38.79 28.87
N ARG A 3 -71.99 -38.64 27.56
CA ARG A 3 -70.88 -38.65 26.56
C ARG A 3 -70.14 -37.31 26.38
N GLU A 4 -70.70 -36.19 26.82
CA GLU A 4 -70.07 -34.86 26.60
C GLU A 4 -69.04 -34.48 27.68
N LYS A 5 -69.20 -34.95 28.91
CA LYS A 5 -68.27 -34.62 30.01
C LYS A 5 -66.89 -35.30 29.81
N VAL A 6 -66.87 -36.52 29.29
CA VAL A 6 -65.62 -37.29 29.07
C VAL A 6 -64.74 -36.66 27.99
N ARG A 7 -65.32 -36.12 26.90
CA ARG A 7 -64.56 -35.41 25.86
C ARG A 7 -63.90 -34.13 26.36
N LYS A 8 -64.55 -33.37 27.25
CA LYS A 8 -63.96 -32.16 27.83
C LYS A 8 -62.77 -32.47 28.73
N VAL A 9 -62.86 -33.52 29.53
CA VAL A 9 -61.77 -33.96 30.43
C VAL A 9 -60.58 -34.49 29.60
N ALA A 10 -60.84 -35.32 28.59
CA ALA A 10 -59.79 -35.82 27.70
C ALA A 10 -59.05 -34.69 26.98
N ARG A 11 -59.78 -33.68 26.49
CA ARG A 11 -59.19 -32.50 25.85
C ARG A 11 -58.37 -31.65 26.83
N TRP A 12 -58.77 -31.57 28.09
CA TRP A 12 -57.99 -30.89 29.13
C TRP A 12 -56.68 -31.62 29.43
N PHE A 13 -56.72 -32.96 29.53
CA PHE A 13 -55.53 -33.78 29.68
C PHE A 13 -54.57 -33.67 28.48
N GLU A 14 -55.11 -33.61 27.27
CA GLU A 14 -54.32 -33.42 26.05
C GLU A 14 -53.59 -32.08 26.05
N TRP A 15 -54.26 -30.99 26.45
CA TRP A 15 -53.63 -29.67 26.63
C TRP A 15 -52.57 -29.65 27.74
N VAL A 16 -52.81 -30.34 28.85
CA VAL A 16 -51.83 -30.44 29.94
C VAL A 16 -50.60 -31.23 29.49
N ALA A 17 -50.77 -32.33 28.77
CA ALA A 17 -49.66 -33.11 28.24
C ALA A 17 -48.84 -32.30 27.22
N LEU A 18 -49.50 -31.54 26.35
CA LEU A 18 -48.85 -30.69 25.36
C LEU A 18 -48.08 -29.52 26.02
N ALA A 19 -48.65 -28.94 27.08
CA ALA A 19 -47.98 -27.91 27.87
C ALA A 19 -46.74 -28.46 28.60
N LEU A 20 -46.82 -29.68 29.14
CA LEU A 20 -45.69 -30.32 29.81
C LEU A 20 -44.54 -30.61 28.84
N LEU A 21 -44.87 -31.11 27.64
CA LEU A 21 -43.88 -31.37 26.59
C LEU A 21 -43.24 -30.08 26.07
N ALA A 22 -44.03 -29.02 25.90
CA ALA A 22 -43.51 -27.71 25.51
C ALA A 22 -42.58 -27.13 26.58
N MET A 23 -42.90 -27.31 27.86
CA MET A 23 -42.07 -26.86 28.98
C MET A 23 -40.74 -27.63 29.05
N ASP A 24 -40.76 -28.94 28.83
CA ASP A 24 -39.55 -29.76 28.82
C ASP A 24 -38.62 -29.39 27.63
N GLY A 25 -39.21 -29.18 26.45
CA GLY A 25 -38.47 -28.68 25.28
C GLY A 25 -37.86 -27.29 25.51
N ALA A 26 -38.59 -26.38 26.15
CA ALA A 26 -38.09 -25.06 26.50
C ALA A 26 -36.94 -25.12 27.52
N LEU A 27 -37.03 -26.00 28.52
CA LEU A 27 -35.96 -26.26 29.49
C LEU A 27 -34.69 -26.81 28.82
N TYR A 28 -34.83 -27.75 27.88
CA TYR A 28 -33.72 -28.30 27.12
C TYR A 28 -33.00 -27.23 26.28
N VAL A 29 -33.76 -26.41 25.55
CA VAL A 29 -33.19 -25.32 24.74
C VAL A 29 -32.52 -24.25 25.61
N ALA A 30 -33.10 -23.94 26.77
CA ALA A 30 -32.54 -22.98 27.71
C ALA A 30 -31.23 -23.47 28.36
N LEU A 31 -31.11 -24.78 28.64
CA LEU A 31 -29.87 -25.34 29.21
C LEU A 31 -28.77 -25.57 28.17
N VAL A 32 -29.10 -26.10 26.97
CA VAL A 32 -28.09 -26.54 25.99
C VAL A 32 -27.71 -25.44 25.01
N GLY A 33 -28.63 -24.53 24.67
CA GLY A 33 -28.39 -23.39 23.79
C GLY A 33 -27.22 -22.47 24.19
N PRO A 34 -27.02 -22.10 25.48
CA PRO A 34 -25.93 -21.21 25.86
C PRO A 34 -24.55 -21.89 25.81
N VAL A 35 -24.45 -23.21 26.01
CA VAL A 35 -23.17 -23.94 26.03
C VAL A 35 -22.52 -23.96 24.64
N GLY A 36 -23.33 -24.17 23.58
CA GLY A 36 -22.84 -24.13 22.20
C GLY A 36 -22.41 -22.73 21.74
N ARG A 37 -23.06 -21.67 22.23
CA ARG A 37 -22.70 -20.28 21.90
C ARG A 37 -21.40 -19.84 22.58
N LEU A 38 -21.15 -20.29 23.80
CA LEU A 38 -19.91 -20.02 24.52
C LEU A 38 -18.71 -20.73 23.85
N ALA A 39 -18.87 -22.00 23.47
CA ALA A 39 -17.84 -22.74 22.74
C ALA A 39 -17.49 -22.08 21.38
N ALA A 40 -18.49 -21.64 20.62
CA ALA A 40 -18.29 -20.95 19.35
C ALA A 40 -17.61 -19.57 19.50
N SER A 41 -17.83 -18.89 20.64
CA SER A 41 -17.19 -17.59 20.91
C SER A 41 -15.70 -17.70 21.23
N GLU A 42 -15.29 -18.76 21.93
CA GLU A 42 -13.88 -19.05 22.24
C GLU A 42 -13.10 -19.46 20.99
N GLU A 43 -13.74 -20.23 20.10
CA GLU A 43 -13.11 -20.67 18.86
C GLU A 43 -12.87 -19.50 17.89
N ARG A 44 -13.83 -18.57 17.79
CA ARG A 44 -13.65 -17.31 17.04
C ARG A 44 -12.51 -16.46 17.60
N ARG A 45 -12.40 -16.37 18.93
CA ARG A 45 -11.34 -15.61 19.60
C ARG A 45 -9.95 -16.22 19.32
N ARG A 46 -9.85 -17.54 19.24
CA ARG A 46 -8.61 -18.25 18.89
C ARG A 46 -8.20 -18.07 17.43
N VAL A 47 -9.16 -17.96 16.51
CA VAL A 47 -8.88 -17.67 15.10
C VAL A 47 -8.38 -16.24 14.93
N GLU A 48 -9.05 -15.26 15.55
CA GLU A 48 -8.67 -13.85 15.46
C GLU A 48 -7.26 -13.59 16.04
N ILE A 49 -6.90 -14.23 17.16
CA ILE A 49 -5.54 -14.12 17.73
C ILE A 49 -4.50 -14.76 16.80
N ARG A 50 -4.82 -15.89 16.16
CA ARG A 50 -3.89 -16.55 15.22
C ARG A 50 -3.64 -15.71 13.98
N GLU A 51 -4.68 -15.09 13.43
CA GLU A 51 -4.56 -14.18 12.29
C GLU A 51 -3.70 -12.96 12.64
N ARG A 52 -3.89 -12.35 13.82
CA ARG A 52 -3.03 -11.25 14.29
C ARG A 52 -1.56 -11.65 14.40
N ILE A 53 -1.27 -12.83 14.96
CA ILE A 53 0.11 -13.33 15.08
C ILE A 53 0.73 -13.58 13.70
N GLN A 54 -0.02 -14.05 12.71
CA GLN A 54 0.51 -14.23 11.37
C GLN A 54 0.82 -12.89 10.69
N MET A 55 -0.08 -11.91 10.81
CA MET A 55 0.14 -10.57 10.28
C MET A 55 1.38 -9.90 10.90
N GLU A 56 1.56 -10.00 12.22
CA GLU A 56 2.75 -9.45 12.89
C GLU A 56 4.04 -10.15 12.45
N LYS A 57 4.02 -11.47 12.25
CA LYS A 57 5.19 -12.22 11.76
C LYS A 57 5.59 -11.80 10.36
N GLU A 58 4.63 -11.54 9.47
CA GLU A 58 4.93 -11.04 8.12
C GLU A 58 5.54 -9.64 8.14
N VAL A 59 5.03 -8.77 9.01
CA VAL A 59 5.60 -7.43 9.22
C VAL A 59 7.03 -7.53 9.74
N VAL A 60 7.28 -8.34 10.77
CA VAL A 60 8.63 -8.55 11.31
C VAL A 60 9.57 -9.14 10.27
N ALA A 61 9.13 -10.17 9.52
CA ALA A 61 9.93 -10.76 8.46
C ALA A 61 10.27 -9.76 7.35
N ARG A 62 9.33 -8.86 7.00
CA ARG A 62 9.58 -7.77 6.05
C ARG A 62 10.61 -6.77 6.62
N LEU A 63 10.46 -6.35 7.86
CA LEU A 63 11.41 -5.44 8.51
C LEU A 63 12.80 -6.05 8.65
N GLU A 64 12.91 -7.33 8.99
CA GLU A 64 14.19 -8.04 9.05
C GLU A 64 14.87 -8.12 7.69
N ARG A 65 14.11 -8.34 6.61
CA ARG A 65 14.65 -8.29 5.24
C ARG A 65 15.18 -6.91 4.91
N PHE A 66 14.46 -5.84 5.22
CA PHE A 66 14.95 -4.46 5.03
C PHE A 66 16.19 -4.16 5.86
N LYS A 67 16.21 -4.56 7.14
CA LYS A 67 17.39 -4.41 8.01
C LYS A 67 18.61 -5.17 7.50
N ASN A 68 18.39 -6.33 6.88
CA ASN A 68 19.47 -7.15 6.33
C ASN A 68 19.93 -6.68 4.95
N ALA A 69 19.05 -6.05 4.17
CA ALA A 69 19.35 -5.47 2.85
C ALA A 69 19.92 -4.05 2.93
N ALA A 70 19.71 -3.34 4.06
CA ALA A 70 20.33 -2.05 4.28
C ALA A 70 21.87 -2.21 4.33
N PRO A 71 22.63 -1.33 3.67
CA PRO A 71 24.09 -1.38 3.70
C PRO A 71 24.56 -1.30 5.15
N LYS A 72 25.19 -2.38 5.63
CA LYS A 72 25.59 -2.53 7.05
C LYS A 72 26.89 -1.80 7.34
N THR A 73 27.57 -1.33 6.32
CA THR A 73 28.92 -0.82 6.38
C THR A 73 28.97 0.62 5.91
N SER A 74 29.58 1.49 6.71
CA SER A 74 29.82 2.90 6.36
C SER A 74 30.60 3.05 5.05
N GLU A 75 31.38 2.03 4.67
CA GLU A 75 32.14 1.97 3.42
C GLU A 75 31.24 1.75 2.20
N GLU A 76 30.20 0.90 2.30
CA GLU A 76 29.20 0.71 1.23
C GLU A 76 28.32 1.95 1.06
N LEU A 77 28.01 2.63 2.16
CA LEU A 77 27.32 3.93 2.13
C LEU A 77 28.19 5.02 1.50
N ALA A 78 29.50 5.02 1.78
CA ALA A 78 30.45 5.95 1.18
C ALA A 78 30.59 5.72 -0.33
N SER A 79 30.73 4.46 -0.78
CA SER A 79 30.78 4.13 -2.21
C SER A 79 29.46 4.46 -2.92
N PHE A 80 28.31 4.22 -2.28
CA PHE A 80 27.01 4.61 -2.84
C PHE A 80 26.92 6.12 -3.01
N THR A 81 27.35 6.88 -1.99
CA THR A 81 27.37 8.35 -2.01
C THR A 81 28.28 8.86 -3.13
N GLU A 82 29.49 8.33 -3.26
CA GLU A 82 30.45 8.77 -4.30
C GLU A 82 29.96 8.45 -5.72
N GLU A 83 29.29 7.31 -5.93
CA GLU A 83 28.84 6.88 -7.25
C GLU A 83 27.51 7.52 -7.67
N HIS A 84 26.58 7.75 -6.74
CA HIS A 84 25.19 8.13 -7.06
C HIS A 84 24.84 9.58 -6.67
N ILE A 85 25.60 10.21 -5.78
CA ILE A 85 25.35 11.57 -5.30
C ILE A 85 26.32 12.53 -5.98
N SER A 86 25.77 13.52 -6.69
CA SER A 86 26.59 14.46 -7.46
C SER A 86 27.11 15.61 -6.58
N PRO A 87 28.35 16.07 -6.82
CA PRO A 87 28.86 17.29 -6.20
C PRO A 87 27.99 18.49 -6.56
N ARG A 88 27.68 19.34 -5.58
CA ARG A 88 26.77 20.48 -5.74
C ARG A 88 27.14 21.41 -6.90
N ARG A 89 28.43 21.62 -7.17
CA ARG A 89 28.92 22.49 -8.25
C ARG A 89 28.56 21.98 -9.64
N GLU A 90 28.43 20.66 -9.80
CA GLU A 90 28.16 20.00 -11.08
C GLU A 90 26.71 19.56 -11.22
N ALA A 91 25.92 19.64 -10.15
CA ALA A 91 24.54 19.17 -10.08
C ALA A 91 23.65 19.62 -11.24
N TYR A 92 23.63 20.93 -11.52
CA TYR A 92 22.81 21.49 -12.60
C TYR A 92 23.24 20.98 -13.98
N TYR A 93 24.56 20.91 -14.21
CA TYR A 93 25.11 20.43 -15.48
C TYR A 93 24.82 18.93 -15.67
N ARG A 94 25.04 18.12 -14.62
CA ARG A 94 24.78 16.67 -14.64
C ARG A 94 23.31 16.36 -14.82
N ALA A 95 22.42 17.09 -14.16
CA ALA A 95 20.98 16.95 -14.34
C ALA A 95 20.54 17.34 -15.76
N ALA A 96 21.01 18.47 -16.28
CA ALA A 96 20.73 18.89 -17.65
C ALA A 96 21.19 17.85 -18.67
N ARG A 97 22.41 17.32 -18.48
CA ARG A 97 23.00 16.31 -19.34
C ARG A 97 22.23 14.99 -19.27
N LEU A 98 21.89 14.52 -18.06
CA LEU A 98 21.10 13.31 -17.85
C LEU A 98 19.75 13.41 -18.57
N VAL A 99 19.00 14.49 -18.33
CA VAL A 99 17.68 14.67 -18.95
C VAL A 99 17.80 14.68 -20.47
N ARG A 100 18.82 15.37 -21.02
CA ARG A 100 19.03 15.40 -22.47
C ARG A 100 19.37 14.03 -23.06
N GLU A 101 20.29 13.30 -22.44
CA GLU A 101 20.65 11.94 -22.86
C GLU A 101 19.47 10.97 -22.76
N LEU A 102 18.56 11.17 -21.80
CA LEU A 102 17.34 10.37 -21.68
C LEU A 102 16.32 10.75 -22.74
N THR A 103 16.07 12.04 -22.98
CA THR A 103 15.13 12.46 -24.03
C THR A 103 15.55 11.97 -25.40
N ASP A 104 16.84 12.02 -25.71
CA ASP A 104 17.39 11.53 -26.97
C ASP A 104 17.23 10.00 -27.12
N ARG A 105 17.47 9.23 -26.04
CA ARG A 105 17.32 7.76 -26.03
C ARG A 105 15.86 7.29 -26.09
N SER A 106 14.94 8.08 -25.54
CA SER A 106 13.52 7.75 -25.50
C SER A 106 12.74 8.30 -26.70
N GLY A 107 13.38 9.10 -27.55
CA GLY A 107 12.76 9.67 -28.75
C GLY A 107 11.68 10.72 -28.43
N VAL A 108 11.82 11.42 -27.30
CA VAL A 108 10.89 12.46 -26.86
C VAL A 108 11.53 13.84 -26.97
N GLU A 109 10.73 14.86 -27.20
CA GLU A 109 11.19 16.23 -27.35
C GLU A 109 11.20 16.97 -26.01
N LEU A 110 12.38 17.41 -25.57
CA LEU A 110 12.50 18.27 -24.39
C LEU A 110 11.93 19.67 -24.70
N THR A 111 10.80 19.99 -24.08
CA THR A 111 10.13 21.30 -24.23
C THR A 111 10.62 22.31 -23.18
N GLY A 112 11.10 21.85 -22.03
CA GLY A 112 11.78 22.70 -21.07
C GLY A 112 12.22 21.98 -19.79
N ILE A 113 13.18 22.57 -19.11
CA ILE A 113 13.65 22.10 -17.80
C ILE A 113 13.81 23.29 -16.85
N SER A 114 13.30 23.15 -15.63
CA SER A 114 13.40 24.13 -14.56
C SER A 114 14.11 23.49 -13.36
N TYR A 115 14.88 24.30 -12.64
CA TYR A 115 15.68 23.86 -11.50
C TYR A 115 15.41 24.75 -10.30
N ARG A 116 15.21 24.15 -9.13
CA ARG A 116 15.07 24.87 -7.86
C ARG A 116 15.89 24.16 -6.79
N SER A 117 16.87 24.85 -6.23
CA SER A 117 17.56 24.36 -5.04
C SER A 117 16.66 24.61 -3.84
N ASP A 118 16.35 23.56 -3.09
CA ASP A 118 15.58 23.73 -1.87
C ASP A 118 16.46 24.35 -0.78
N PRO A 119 15.89 25.21 0.09
CA PRO A 119 16.64 25.78 1.21
C PRO A 119 17.06 24.65 2.15
N TRP A 120 18.33 24.67 2.59
CA TRP A 120 18.86 23.63 3.46
C TRP A 120 18.21 23.69 4.85
N ARG A 121 17.61 22.58 5.28
CA ARG A 121 16.88 22.46 6.56
C ARG A 121 17.61 21.61 7.61
N GLY A 122 18.93 21.46 7.48
CA GLY A 122 19.73 20.58 8.34
C GLY A 122 19.69 19.10 7.96
N GLU A 123 19.23 18.80 6.74
CA GLU A 123 19.25 17.46 6.17
C GLU A 123 20.67 17.07 5.72
N PRO A 124 21.05 15.78 5.78
CA PRO A 124 22.39 15.32 5.41
C PRO A 124 22.68 15.50 3.91
N LEU A 125 21.65 15.56 3.07
CA LEU A 125 21.74 15.78 1.65
C LEU A 125 20.95 17.04 1.27
N ARG A 126 21.42 17.76 0.26
CA ARG A 126 20.64 18.83 -0.37
C ARG A 126 19.80 18.28 -1.49
N ARG A 127 18.68 18.94 -1.74
CA ARG A 127 17.77 18.58 -2.81
C ARG A 127 17.74 19.65 -3.90
N LEU A 128 17.88 19.18 -5.14
CA LEU A 128 17.66 19.93 -6.36
C LEU A 128 16.36 19.45 -6.99
N SER A 129 15.31 20.26 -6.86
CA SER A 129 14.03 20.01 -7.50
C SER A 129 14.13 20.33 -8.99
N LEU A 130 13.67 19.39 -9.81
CA LEU A 130 13.68 19.38 -11.27
C LEU A 130 12.23 19.37 -11.75
N GLU A 131 11.88 20.29 -12.64
CA GLU A 131 10.63 20.22 -13.39
C GLU A 131 10.96 20.05 -14.87
N ILE A 132 10.60 18.90 -15.42
CA ILE A 132 10.93 18.50 -16.78
C ILE A 132 9.64 18.47 -17.59
N ARG A 133 9.66 19.10 -18.77
CA ARG A 133 8.54 19.14 -19.70
C ARG A 133 8.96 18.50 -21.01
N VAL A 134 8.35 17.40 -21.37
CA VAL A 134 8.65 16.64 -22.60
C VAL A 134 7.38 16.40 -23.40
N THR A 135 7.50 16.27 -24.72
CA THR A 135 6.40 15.94 -25.63
C THR A 135 6.80 14.73 -26.48
N GLY A 136 5.85 13.84 -26.76
CA GLY A 136 6.12 12.69 -27.62
C GLY A 136 4.99 11.66 -27.64
N PRO A 137 5.22 10.51 -28.30
CA PRO A 137 4.31 9.36 -28.22
C PRO A 137 4.32 8.77 -26.81
N PHE A 138 3.21 8.15 -26.40
CA PHE A 138 3.06 7.55 -25.07
C PHE A 138 4.20 6.58 -24.72
N ASP A 139 4.58 5.71 -25.64
CA ASP A 139 5.66 4.73 -25.42
C ASP A 139 7.01 5.39 -25.13
N GLY A 140 7.30 6.50 -25.81
CA GLY A 140 8.52 7.29 -25.58
C GLY A 140 8.51 7.97 -24.22
N LEU A 141 7.36 8.51 -23.79
CA LEU A 141 7.21 9.13 -22.48
C LEU A 141 7.33 8.12 -21.34
N LEU A 142 6.77 6.92 -21.52
CA LEU A 142 6.88 5.84 -20.56
C LEU A 142 8.34 5.38 -20.43
N LYS A 143 9.02 5.19 -21.57
CA LYS A 143 10.45 4.85 -21.60
C LYS A 143 11.30 5.92 -20.94
N PHE A 144 11.04 7.20 -21.21
CA PHE A 144 11.75 8.31 -20.57
C PHE A 144 11.61 8.28 -19.03
N THR A 145 10.38 8.06 -18.54
CA THR A 145 10.12 8.00 -17.10
C THR A 145 10.83 6.80 -16.45
N HIS A 146 10.77 5.64 -17.10
CA HIS A 146 11.46 4.43 -16.65
C HIS A 146 12.98 4.63 -16.61
N ASP A 147 13.58 5.14 -17.68
CA ASP A 147 15.03 5.32 -17.77
C ASP A 147 15.54 6.42 -16.81
N LEU A 148 14.67 7.36 -16.40
CA LEU A 148 14.98 8.35 -15.37
C LEU A 148 14.95 7.74 -13.95
N ASP A 149 13.99 6.83 -13.68
CA ASP A 149 13.88 6.10 -12.41
C ASP A 149 15.04 5.09 -12.24
N ASP A 150 15.45 4.42 -13.33
CA ASP A 150 16.58 3.48 -13.38
C ASP A 150 17.95 4.20 -13.55
N SER A 151 17.98 5.52 -13.44
CA SER A 151 19.22 6.27 -13.66
C SER A 151 20.22 6.04 -12.53
N LYS A 152 21.52 6.06 -12.86
CA LYS A 152 22.61 5.95 -11.87
C LYS A 152 22.67 7.12 -10.88
N GLN A 153 22.00 8.23 -11.17
CA GLN A 153 21.97 9.38 -10.27
C GLN A 153 20.84 9.17 -9.28
N PHE A 154 21.03 9.54 -8.02
CA PHE A 154 19.96 9.43 -7.03
C PHE A 154 18.88 10.50 -7.29
N VAL A 155 17.92 10.13 -8.14
CA VAL A 155 16.78 10.93 -8.56
C VAL A 155 15.51 10.24 -8.08
N VAL A 156 14.63 10.99 -7.43
CA VAL A 156 13.33 10.50 -6.97
C VAL A 156 12.24 11.19 -7.76
N LEU A 157 11.44 10.41 -8.48
CA LEU A 157 10.25 10.90 -9.16
C LEU A 157 9.15 11.21 -8.14
N GLU A 158 8.52 12.37 -8.25
CA GLU A 158 7.50 12.81 -7.29
C GLU A 158 6.12 12.92 -7.91
N ASN A 159 6.05 13.51 -9.10
CA ASN A 159 4.80 13.74 -9.77
C ASN A 159 5.00 13.61 -11.28
N CYS A 160 4.03 12.98 -11.93
CA CYS A 160 3.97 12.82 -13.36
C CYS A 160 2.56 13.20 -13.83
N ASN A 161 2.47 14.21 -14.69
CA ASN A 161 1.22 14.69 -15.24
C ASN A 161 1.26 14.63 -16.77
N LEU A 162 0.39 13.82 -17.37
CA LEU A 162 0.23 13.70 -18.81
C LEU A 162 -0.97 14.53 -19.28
N GLN A 163 -0.78 15.25 -20.38
CA GLN A 163 -1.78 16.12 -20.99
C GLN A 163 -1.84 15.83 -22.48
N GLU A 164 -3.04 15.73 -23.03
CA GLU A 164 -3.24 15.61 -24.47
C GLU A 164 -2.88 16.92 -25.15
N ARG A 165 -2.04 16.84 -26.18
CA ARG A 165 -1.73 17.96 -27.05
C ARG A 165 -2.39 17.66 -28.39
N GLY A 166 -3.42 18.43 -28.72
CA GLY A 166 -4.24 18.20 -29.92
C GLY A 166 -3.39 17.97 -31.16
N GLY A 167 -3.58 16.80 -31.79
CA GLY A 167 -3.05 16.50 -33.12
C GLY A 167 -2.37 15.14 -33.24
N GLU A 168 -1.46 14.76 -32.34
CA GLU A 168 -0.74 13.46 -32.46
C GLU A 168 0.25 13.15 -31.31
N GLY A 169 0.26 13.92 -30.21
CA GLY A 169 1.27 13.78 -29.16
C GLY A 169 0.75 14.04 -27.76
N LEU A 170 1.44 13.47 -26.77
CA LEU A 170 1.20 13.73 -25.35
C LEU A 170 2.29 14.65 -24.84
N ALA A 171 1.90 15.60 -24.00
CA ALA A 171 2.82 16.42 -23.21
C ALA A 171 2.89 15.83 -21.80
N MET A 172 4.08 15.71 -21.24
CA MET A 172 4.30 15.22 -19.88
C MET A 172 5.09 16.26 -19.08
N ASN A 173 4.54 16.63 -17.92
CA ASN A 173 5.20 17.43 -16.92
C ASN A 173 5.60 16.52 -15.76
N LEU A 174 6.90 16.40 -15.52
CA LEU A 174 7.49 15.52 -14.52
C LEU A 174 8.22 16.36 -13.48
N SER A 175 7.94 16.11 -12.20
CA SER A 175 8.67 16.67 -11.07
C SER A 175 9.53 15.60 -10.44
N ALA A 176 10.81 15.90 -10.26
CA ALA A 176 11.78 14.99 -9.65
C ALA A 176 12.69 15.72 -8.66
N GLY A 177 13.15 15.03 -7.63
CA GLY A 177 14.16 15.51 -6.69
C GLY A 177 15.47 14.78 -6.91
N MET A 178 16.52 15.51 -7.29
CA MET A 178 17.89 14.98 -7.31
C MET A 178 18.60 15.35 -6.02
N TYR A 179 19.20 14.38 -5.35
CA TYR A 179 19.93 14.67 -4.11
C TYR A 179 21.42 14.85 -4.38
N LEU A 180 21.99 15.77 -3.59
CA LEU A 180 23.32 16.31 -3.74
C LEU A 180 24.02 16.31 -2.39
N GLU A 181 25.34 16.39 -2.46
CA GLU A 181 26.16 16.68 -1.29
C GLU A 181 25.80 18.06 -0.69
N PRO A 182 25.96 18.22 0.64
CA PRO A 182 25.63 19.43 1.37
C PRO A 182 26.47 20.68 1.03
#